data_AF-A0A518CG00-F1
#
_entry.id   AF-A0A518CG00-F1
#
_cell.length_a   1.000
_cell.length_b   1.000
_cell.length_c   1.000
_cell.angle_alpha   90.00
_cell.angle_beta   90.00
_cell.angle_gamma   90.00
#
_symmetry.space_group_name_H-M   'P 1'
#
loop_
_entity.id
_entity.type
_entity.pdbx_description
1 polymer ?
#
loop_
_entity_poly.entity_id
_entity_poly.type
_entity_poly.pdbx_seq_one_letter_code
_entity_poly.pdbx_strand_id
1 'polypeptide(L)'
;MNYRLLVRIPTVLIVLSKMLFVACLIVQAAGPAGESPEIEAARLRIKLYQGQEYPLQRRLLNSKINIAKAQIQSYERQLAEYEQFTKFKYSAPLFGQLEFTKVGLVQAEENLKNLIEEKSLLERFHQDRMRLMQLELQMLQRSGL
;
A
#
# COMPACT_ATOMS: atom_id res chain seq x y z
N MET A 1 53.82 22.63 -55.81
CA MET A 1 53.64 22.28 -54.39
C MET A 1 52.63 23.23 -53.77
N ASN A 2 51.42 22.74 -53.45
CA ASN A 2 50.29 23.56 -52.97
C ASN A 2 50.20 23.53 -51.44
N TYR A 3 50.95 24.41 -50.78
CA TYR A 3 51.05 24.55 -49.32
C TYR A 3 49.73 24.98 -48.63
N ARG A 4 48.70 25.36 -49.39
CA ARG A 4 47.40 25.82 -48.87
C ARG A 4 46.46 24.69 -48.42
N LEU A 5 46.63 23.47 -48.92
CA LEU A 5 45.78 22.32 -48.55
C LEU A 5 46.24 21.66 -47.25
N LEU A 6 47.54 21.64 -46.98
CA LEU A 6 48.11 20.95 -45.80
C LEU A 6 47.81 21.68 -44.48
N VAL A 7 47.61 23.00 -44.52
CA VAL A 7 47.30 23.82 -43.33
C VAL A 7 45.80 23.85 -43.02
N ARG A 8 44.93 23.64 -44.00
CA ARG A 8 43.45 23.70 -43.80
C ARG A 8 42.90 22.47 -43.07
N ILE A 9 43.42 21.28 -43.35
CA ILE A 9 42.98 20.02 -42.74
C ILE A 9 43.09 20.05 -41.20
N PRO A 10 44.22 20.44 -40.58
CA PRO A 10 44.32 20.49 -39.11
C PRO A 10 43.43 21.59 -38.51
N THR A 11 43.26 22.73 -39.18
CA THR A 11 42.40 23.82 -38.66
C THR A 11 40.92 23.45 -38.61
N VAL A 12 40.42 22.72 -39.61
CA VAL A 12 39.01 22.28 -39.64
C VAL A 12 38.73 21.25 -38.55
N LEU A 13 39.68 20.34 -38.32
CA LEU A 13 39.57 19.31 -37.29
C LEU A 13 39.58 19.88 -35.87
N ILE A 14 40.38 20.93 -35.63
CA ILE A 14 40.41 21.66 -34.35
C ILE A 14 39.09 22.43 -34.11
N VAL A 15 38.51 23.04 -35.15
CA VAL A 15 37.23 23.74 -35.01
C VAL A 15 36.10 22.75 -34.73
N LEU A 16 36.07 21.61 -35.43
CA LEU A 16 35.09 20.55 -35.17
C LEU A 16 35.21 19.99 -33.76
N SER A 17 36.42 19.73 -33.25
CA SER A 17 36.59 19.21 -31.89
C SER A 17 36.14 20.22 -30.84
N LYS A 18 36.41 21.51 -31.04
CA LYS A 18 35.92 22.58 -30.13
C LYS A 18 34.40 22.69 -30.14
N MET A 19 33.76 22.63 -31.30
CA MET A 19 32.30 22.66 -31.40
C MET A 19 31.66 21.45 -30.71
N LEU A 20 32.26 20.28 -30.85
CA LEU A 20 31.80 19.05 -30.20
C LEU A 20 32.00 19.10 -28.68
N PHE A 21 33.10 19.71 -28.22
CA PHE A 21 33.37 19.94 -26.81
C PHE A 21 32.37 20.93 -26.19
N VAL A 22 32.04 22.02 -26.90
CA VAL A 22 31.03 22.99 -26.46
C VAL A 22 29.63 22.36 -26.43
N ALA A 23 29.26 21.56 -27.43
CA ALA A 23 28.00 20.83 -27.42
C ALA A 23 27.92 19.83 -26.25
N CYS A 24 29.02 19.13 -25.95
CA CYS A 24 29.07 18.19 -24.83
C CYS A 24 28.98 18.91 -23.47
N LEU A 25 29.59 20.09 -23.33
CA LEU A 25 29.46 20.93 -22.14
C LEU A 25 28.04 21.47 -21.95
N ILE A 26 27.35 21.86 -23.02
CA ILE A 26 25.95 22.31 -22.96
C ILE A 26 25.03 21.16 -22.51
N VAL A 27 25.26 19.94 -23.02
CA VAL A 27 24.51 18.74 -22.62
C VAL A 27 24.79 18.32 -21.18
N GLN A 28 26.02 18.52 -20.67
CA GLN A 28 26.34 18.24 -19.25
C GLN A 28 25.85 19.35 -18.30
N ALA A 29 25.76 20.60 -18.77
CA ALA A 29 25.24 21.73 -17.99
C ALA A 29 23.71 21.72 -17.91
N ALA A 30 23.03 21.11 -18.90
CA ALA A 30 21.66 20.65 -18.74
C ALA A 30 21.68 19.42 -17.81
N GLY A 31 21.65 19.67 -16.50
CA GLY A 31 21.48 18.61 -15.50
C GLY A 31 20.31 17.69 -15.87
N PRO A 32 20.25 16.46 -15.32
CA PRO A 32 19.19 15.51 -15.67
C PRO A 32 17.86 16.23 -15.55
N ALA A 33 17.07 16.25 -16.64
CA ALA A 33 15.77 16.90 -16.68
C ALA A 33 14.98 16.44 -15.45
N GLY A 34 14.89 17.32 -14.45
CA GLY A 34 14.28 16.97 -13.17
C GLY A 34 12.83 16.60 -13.44
N GLU A 35 12.40 15.43 -12.98
CA GLU A 35 10.98 15.09 -12.99
C GLU A 35 10.22 16.24 -12.30
N SER A 36 9.05 16.61 -12.84
CA SER A 36 8.28 17.68 -12.21
C SER A 36 7.98 17.31 -10.75
N PRO A 37 8.04 18.25 -9.80
CA PRO A 37 7.81 17.96 -8.37
C PRO A 37 6.47 17.22 -8.11
N GLU A 38 5.48 17.46 -8.98
CA GLU A 38 4.17 16.81 -8.93
C GLU A 38 4.23 15.32 -9.28
N ILE A 39 5.04 14.93 -10.28
CA ILE A 39 5.24 13.52 -10.66
C ILE A 39 5.99 12.79 -9.55
N GLU A 40 7.01 13.42 -8.97
CA GLU A 40 7.76 12.86 -7.84
C GLU A 40 6.85 12.65 -6.63
N ALA A 41 6.04 13.66 -6.26
CA ALA A 41 5.10 13.57 -5.17
C ALA A 41 4.05 12.46 -5.39
N ALA A 42 3.49 12.34 -6.59
CA ALA A 42 2.55 11.27 -6.94
C ALA A 42 3.19 9.88 -6.81
N ARG A 43 4.44 9.73 -7.28
CA ARG A 43 5.19 8.46 -7.19
C ARG A 43 5.50 8.09 -5.74
N LEU A 44 5.89 9.07 -4.92
CA LEU A 44 6.11 8.88 -3.48
C LEU A 44 4.82 8.48 -2.76
N ARG A 45 3.68 9.08 -3.11
CA ARG A 45 2.37 8.74 -2.53
C ARG A 45 2.00 7.28 -2.80
N ILE A 46 2.22 6.79 -4.01
CA ILE A 46 2.00 5.37 -4.36
C ILE A 46 2.91 4.47 -3.51
N LYS A 47 4.20 4.81 -3.39
CA LYS A 47 5.15 4.04 -2.57
C LYS A 47 4.75 3.99 -1.10
N LEU A 48 4.34 5.11 -0.52
CA LEU A 48 3.88 5.20 0.88
C LEU A 48 2.63 4.36 1.11
N TYR A 49 1.65 4.45 0.21
CA TYR A 49 0.43 3.66 0.32
C TYR A 49 0.70 2.15 0.27
N GLN A 50 1.48 1.71 -0.73
CA GLN A 50 1.82 0.30 -0.91
C GLN A 50 2.73 -0.26 0.20
N GLY A 51 3.74 0.52 0.59
CA GLY A 51 4.76 0.07 1.53
C GLY A 51 4.31 0.14 2.98
N GLN A 52 3.46 1.10 3.34
CA GLN A 52 3.16 1.41 4.73
C GLN A 52 1.66 1.33 5.04
N GLU A 53 0.84 2.14 4.38
CA GLU A 53 -0.56 2.32 4.76
C GLU A 53 -1.37 1.03 4.62
N TYR A 54 -1.34 0.40 3.43
CA TYR A 54 -2.12 -0.80 3.16
C TYR A 54 -1.67 -2.01 4.00
N PRO A 55 -0.37 -2.34 4.10
CA PRO A 55 0.08 -3.43 4.98
C PRO A 55 -0.24 -3.20 6.46
N LEU A 56 -0.22 -1.94 6.92
CA LEU A 56 -0.61 -1.62 8.30
C LEU A 56 -2.10 -1.89 8.53
N GLN A 57 -2.98 -1.38 7.67
CA GLN A 57 -4.43 -1.61 7.75
C GLN A 57 -4.75 -3.11 7.73
N ARG A 58 -4.12 -3.86 6.82
CA ARG A 58 -4.28 -5.31 6.71
C ARG A 58 -3.82 -6.03 7.98
N ARG A 59 -2.69 -5.64 8.58
CA ARG A 59 -2.19 -6.22 9.84
C ARG A 59 -3.14 -5.95 11.00
N LEU A 60 -3.61 -4.72 11.15
CA LEU A 60 -4.55 -4.33 12.21
C LEU A 60 -5.85 -5.15 12.10
N LEU A 61 -6.37 -5.30 10.89
CA LEU A 61 -7.61 -6.04 10.68
C LEU A 61 -7.44 -7.54 10.94
N ASN A 62 -6.34 -8.14 10.49
CA ASN A 62 -6.01 -9.53 10.82
C ASN A 62 -5.87 -9.74 12.34
N SER A 63 -5.26 -8.77 13.05
CA SER A 63 -5.15 -8.83 14.51
C SER A 63 -6.53 -8.81 15.18
N LYS A 64 -7.43 -7.91 14.75
CA LYS A 64 -8.83 -7.87 15.23
C LYS A 64 -9.57 -9.18 14.98
N ILE A 65 -9.42 -9.76 13.78
CA ILE A 65 -10.01 -11.06 13.43
C ILE A 65 -9.52 -12.16 14.38
N ASN A 66 -8.22 -12.20 14.67
CA ASN A 66 -7.66 -13.20 15.58
C ASN A 66 -8.19 -13.04 17.01
N ILE A 67 -8.35 -11.80 17.47
CA ILE A 67 -8.96 -11.51 18.78
C ILE A 67 -10.42 -11.96 18.81
N ALA A 68 -11.20 -11.65 17.78
CA ALA A 68 -12.60 -12.08 17.69
C ALA A 68 -12.73 -13.61 17.70
N LYS A 69 -11.87 -14.32 16.95
CA LYS A 69 -11.81 -15.80 16.99
C LYS A 69 -11.48 -16.35 18.38
N ALA A 70 -10.51 -15.73 19.07
CA ALA A 70 -10.16 -16.12 20.43
C ALA A 70 -11.30 -15.86 21.43
N GLN A 71 -12.07 -14.78 21.23
CA GLN A 71 -13.27 -14.49 22.03
C GLN A 71 -14.36 -15.54 21.82
N ILE A 72 -14.66 -15.91 20.56
CA ILE A 72 -15.59 -17.00 20.23
C ILE A 72 -15.17 -18.28 20.94
N GLN A 73 -13.91 -18.69 20.79
CA GLN A 73 -13.38 -19.89 21.44
C GLN A 73 -13.44 -19.81 22.97
N SER A 74 -13.35 -18.62 23.56
CA SER A 74 -13.53 -18.41 24.99
C SER A 74 -14.98 -18.62 25.41
N TYR A 75 -15.95 -18.06 24.68
CA TYR A 75 -17.36 -18.22 24.96
C TYR A 75 -17.85 -19.65 24.74
N GLU A 76 -17.40 -20.32 23.68
CA GLU A 76 -17.68 -21.74 23.44
C GLU A 76 -17.23 -22.63 24.60
N ARG A 77 -16.01 -22.39 25.13
CA ARG A 77 -15.50 -23.10 26.31
C ARG A 77 -16.35 -22.84 27.56
N GLN A 78 -16.73 -21.58 27.79
CA GLN A 78 -17.60 -21.22 28.92
C GLN A 78 -18.98 -21.87 28.81
N LEU A 79 -19.57 -21.93 27.60
CA LEU A 79 -20.83 -22.63 27.38
C LEU A 79 -20.72 -24.13 27.66
N ALA A 80 -19.67 -24.78 27.16
CA ALA A 80 -19.42 -26.20 27.41
C ALA A 80 -19.24 -26.51 28.91
N GLU A 81 -18.63 -25.60 29.66
CA GLU A 81 -18.50 -25.70 31.11
C GLU A 81 -19.85 -25.52 31.81
N TYR A 82 -20.61 -24.47 31.47
CA TYR A 82 -21.92 -24.19 32.07
C TYR A 82 -22.98 -25.25 31.75
N GLU A 83 -22.94 -25.88 30.58
CA GLU A 83 -23.84 -26.99 30.22
C GLU A 83 -23.65 -28.24 31.08
N GLN A 84 -22.49 -28.41 31.73
CA GLN A 84 -22.29 -29.51 32.68
C GLN A 84 -23.08 -29.29 33.98
N PHE A 85 -23.27 -28.02 34.37
CA PHE A 85 -23.97 -27.64 35.59
C PHE A 85 -25.49 -27.56 35.43
N THR A 86 -26.01 -27.36 34.21
CA THR A 86 -27.46 -27.36 33.95
C THR A 86 -28.12 -28.73 34.11
N LYS A 87 -27.34 -29.83 34.12
CA LYS A 87 -27.84 -31.18 34.48
C LYS A 87 -28.23 -31.31 35.95
N PHE A 88 -27.66 -30.47 36.83
CA PHE A 88 -28.09 -30.35 38.21
C PHE A 88 -29.10 -29.21 38.30
N LYS A 89 -30.37 -29.56 38.56
CA LYS A 89 -31.43 -28.59 38.85
C LYS A 89 -30.92 -27.56 39.86
N TYR A 90 -31.25 -26.28 39.66
CA TYR A 90 -31.09 -25.17 40.61
C TYR A 90 -29.74 -24.43 40.62
N SER A 91 -29.67 -23.34 39.84
CA SER A 91 -29.59 -22.00 40.43
C SER A 91 -29.93 -20.94 39.35
N ALA A 92 -30.88 -20.04 39.64
CA ALA A 92 -31.26 -18.94 38.74
C ALA A 92 -30.08 -18.03 38.30
N PRO A 93 -29.04 -17.80 39.12
CA PRO A 93 -27.85 -17.05 38.70
C PRO A 93 -27.06 -17.69 37.55
N LEU A 94 -26.98 -19.03 37.51
CA LEU A 94 -26.28 -19.77 36.44
C LEU A 94 -27.01 -19.65 35.09
N PHE A 95 -28.35 -19.56 35.12
CA PHE A 95 -29.15 -19.32 33.92
C PHE A 95 -28.86 -17.96 33.28
N GLY A 96 -28.79 -16.90 34.10
CA GLY A 96 -28.43 -15.57 33.62
C GLY A 96 -27.04 -15.54 33.00
N GLN A 97 -26.04 -16.15 33.64
CA GLN A 97 -24.68 -16.24 33.11
C GLN A 97 -24.62 -17.01 31.79
N LEU A 98 -25.38 -18.10 31.65
CA LEU A 98 -25.47 -18.87 30.42
C LEU A 98 -26.09 -18.05 29.28
N GLU A 99 -27.16 -17.30 29.55
CA GLU A 99 -27.75 -16.38 28.57
C GLU A 99 -26.79 -15.26 28.18
N PHE A 100 -26.11 -14.62 29.13
CA PHE A 100 -25.09 -13.62 28.84
C PHE A 100 -23.96 -14.17 27.97
N THR A 101 -23.52 -15.40 28.24
CA THR A 101 -22.47 -16.07 27.47
C THR A 101 -22.95 -16.37 26.04
N LYS A 102 -24.20 -16.80 25.86
CA LYS A 102 -24.80 -17.01 24.53
C LYS A 102 -24.91 -15.72 23.74
N VAL A 103 -25.40 -14.64 24.37
CA VAL A 103 -25.47 -13.32 23.73
C VAL A 103 -24.07 -12.83 23.36
N GLY A 104 -23.09 -13.00 24.25
CA GLY A 104 -21.68 -12.68 23.99
C GLY A 104 -21.09 -13.46 22.82
N LEU A 105 -21.41 -14.75 22.71
CA LEU A 105 -21.00 -15.59 21.59
C LEU A 105 -21.56 -15.06 20.26
N VAL A 106 -22.86 -14.83 20.18
CA VAL A 106 -23.52 -14.30 18.97
C VAL A 106 -22.92 -12.94 18.57
N GLN A 107 -22.67 -12.06 19.54
CA GLN A 107 -22.04 -10.77 19.28
C GLN A 107 -20.61 -10.92 18.74
N ALA A 108 -19.83 -11.87 19.27
CA ALA A 108 -18.47 -12.13 18.82
C ALA A 108 -18.44 -12.74 17.41
N GLU A 109 -19.39 -13.63 17.10
CA GLU A 109 -19.57 -14.21 15.75
C GLU A 109 -19.94 -13.14 14.72
N GLU A 110 -20.89 -12.26 15.02
CA GLU A 110 -21.27 -11.18 14.11
C GLU A 110 -20.12 -10.19 13.93
N ASN A 111 -19.39 -9.87 15.00
CA ASN A 111 -18.17 -9.06 14.91
C ASN A 111 -17.11 -9.72 14.01
N LEU A 112 -16.91 -11.03 14.13
CA LEU A 112 -15.96 -11.76 13.27
C LEU A 112 -16.39 -11.69 11.80
N LYS A 113 -17.67 -11.90 11.52
CA LYS A 113 -18.22 -11.80 10.17
C LYS A 113 -17.99 -10.41 9.57
N ASN A 114 -18.33 -9.35 10.32
CA ASN A 114 -18.12 -7.97 9.91
C ASN A 114 -16.64 -7.69 9.61
N LEU A 115 -15.71 -8.15 10.46
CA LEU A 115 -14.27 -7.98 10.24
C LEU A 115 -13.76 -8.73 9.01
N ILE A 116 -14.32 -9.90 8.70
CA ILE A 116 -13.99 -10.66 7.48
C ILE A 116 -14.49 -9.90 6.25
N GLU A 117 -15.71 -9.36 6.30
CA GLU A 117 -16.27 -8.54 5.23
C GLU A 117 -15.45 -7.27 5.02
N GLU A 118 -15.11 -6.53 6.08
CA GLU A 118 -14.21 -5.37 6.04
C GLU A 118 -12.87 -5.72 5.39
N LYS A 119 -12.33 -6.91 5.67
CA LYS A 119 -11.05 -7.35 5.08
C LYS A 119 -11.19 -7.59 3.59
N SER A 120 -12.28 -8.23 3.18
CA SER A 120 -12.56 -8.46 1.77
C SER A 120 -12.74 -7.14 1.02
N LEU A 121 -13.40 -6.16 1.65
CA LEU A 121 -13.57 -4.81 1.11
C LEU A 121 -12.23 -4.10 0.99
N LEU A 122 -11.38 -4.15 2.02
CA LEU A 122 -10.05 -3.55 1.98
C LEU A 122 -9.19 -4.11 0.83
N GLU A 123 -9.24 -5.43 0.60
CA GLU A 123 -8.49 -6.08 -0.48
C GLU A 123 -9.03 -5.71 -1.87
N ARG A 124 -10.35 -5.56 -2.02
CA ARG A 124 -10.96 -5.06 -3.28
C ARG A 124 -10.62 -3.59 -3.53
N PHE A 125 -10.87 -2.72 -2.55
CA PHE A 125 -10.60 -1.29 -2.66
C PHE A 125 -9.12 -0.97 -2.85
N HIS A 126 -8.22 -1.83 -2.36
CA HIS A 126 -6.79 -1.70 -2.62
C HIS A 126 -6.47 -1.68 -4.12
N GLN A 127 -7.05 -2.61 -4.89
CA GLN A 127 -6.83 -2.71 -6.33
C GLN A 127 -7.35 -1.46 -7.06
N ASP A 128 -8.56 -1.03 -6.72
CA ASP A 128 -9.19 0.15 -7.33
C ASP A 128 -8.42 1.43 -7.00
N ARG A 129 -8.04 1.60 -5.73
CA ARG A 129 -7.26 2.76 -5.28
C ARG A 129 -5.89 2.79 -5.94
N MET A 130 -5.23 1.65 -6.07
CA MET A 130 -3.96 1.55 -6.80
C MET A 130 -4.09 1.96 -8.25
N ARG A 131 -5.15 1.51 -8.92
CA ARG A 131 -5.44 1.87 -10.31
C ARG A 131 -5.69 3.37 -10.46
N LEU A 132 -6.46 3.98 -9.56
CA LEU A 132 -6.70 5.43 -9.56
C LEU A 132 -5.41 6.22 -9.42
N MET A 133 -4.57 5.89 -8.43
CA MET A 133 -3.29 6.60 -8.23
C MET A 133 -2.33 6.42 -9.42
N GLN A 134 -2.33 5.26 -10.07
CA GLN A 134 -1.55 5.04 -11.29
C GLN A 134 -2.07 5.87 -12.48
N LEU A 135 -3.39 5.98 -12.64
CA LEU A 135 -4.01 6.81 -13.68
C LEU A 135 -3.71 8.30 -13.45
N GLU A 136 -3.79 8.78 -12.21
CA GLU A 136 -3.39 10.14 -11.84
C GLU A 136 -1.94 10.42 -12.23
N LEU A 137 -1.02 9.50 -11.90
CA LEU A 137 0.39 9.63 -12.26
C LEU A 137 0.60 9.64 -13.79
N GLN A 138 -0.12 8.79 -14.54
CA GLN A 138 -0.05 8.78 -16.00
C GLN A 138 -0.59 10.08 -16.61
N MET A 139 -1.65 10.66 -16.04
CA MET A 139 -2.19 11.94 -16.50
C MET A 139 -1.18 13.06 -16.27
N LEU A 140 -0.56 13.13 -15.09
CA LEU A 140 0.48 14.11 -14.78
C LEU A 140 1.69 13.98 -15.71
N GLN A 141 2.10 12.76 -16.03
CA GLN A 141 3.17 12.49 -17.00
C GLN A 141 2.81 12.93 -18.42
N ARG A 142 1.53 12.86 -18.81
CA ARG A 142 1.05 13.30 -20.12
C ARG A 142 0.87 14.81 -20.21
N SER A 143 0.49 15.47 -19.12
CA SER A 143 0.30 16.92 -19.06
C SER A 143 1.60 17.70 -18.83
N GLY A 144 2.64 17.03 -18.32
CA GLY A 144 3.99 17.57 -18.15
C GLY A 144 4.90 17.45 -19.37
N LEU A 145 4.39 16.88 -20.48
CA LEU A 145 4.98 16.90 -21.82
C LEU A 145 4.36 18.04 -22.64
#